data_AF-A0A955P5L9-F1
#
_entry.id   AF-A0A955P5L9-F1
#
_cell.length_a   1.000
_cell.length_b   1.000
_cell.length_c   1.000
_cell.angle_alpha   90.00
_cell.angle_beta   90.00
_cell.angle_gamma   90.00
#
_symmetry.space_group_name_H-M   'P 1'
#
loop_
_entity.id
_entity.type
_entity.pdbx_description
1 polymer ?
#
loop_
_entity_poly.entity_id
_entity_poly.type
_entity_poly.pdbx_seq_one_letter_code
_entity_poly.pdbx_strand_id
1 'polypeptide(L)'
;MRKFDFRLERLLRLRNHLERLGRIELLQEEGRLAEWVDGKEFLEQELSDTSQSLAPKRGARWKGREQGERVHYYERVESLLTATRQELEKQEEKVSESRKRLVERSRNKRTVEALKERQWETWRQEAEREELAELDEIGQRKREWGSERGSVMVTALLLILTIGLGYLCFSTWNSWIRSGDVGQPILRAPFDRLAQNRVEEQLLTFQNDQRVRRQKLER
;
A
#
# COMPACT_ATOMS: atom_id res chain seq x y z
N MET A 1 -8.82 8.97 4.21
CA MET A 1 -7.52 8.74 3.53
C MET A 1 -6.91 10.08 3.14
N ARG A 2 -5.64 10.28 3.48
CA ARG A 2 -4.89 11.48 3.07
C ARG A 2 -4.68 11.45 1.55
N LYS A 3 -4.64 12.61 0.88
CA LYS A 3 -4.28 12.66 -0.55
C LYS A 3 -2.77 12.69 -0.67
N PHE A 4 -2.21 12.03 -1.68
CA PHE A 4 -0.79 12.16 -2.00
C PHE A 4 -0.48 13.58 -2.49
N ASP A 5 0.56 14.18 -1.92
CA ASP A 5 1.10 15.46 -2.36
C ASP A 5 2.58 15.31 -2.70
N PHE A 6 2.92 15.55 -3.96
CA PHE A 6 4.29 15.47 -4.44
C PHE A 6 4.97 16.83 -4.30
N ARG A 7 5.88 16.97 -3.34
CA ARG A 7 6.56 18.25 -3.03
C ARG A 7 7.24 18.90 -4.26
N LEU A 8 7.69 18.11 -5.23
CA LEU A 8 8.36 18.60 -6.44
C LEU A 8 7.42 18.74 -7.65
N GLU A 9 6.09 18.75 -7.47
CA GLU A 9 5.12 18.85 -8.57
C GLU A 9 5.28 20.16 -9.37
N ARG A 10 5.63 21.27 -8.70
CA ARG A 10 5.91 22.54 -9.40
C ARG A 10 7.16 22.43 -10.29
N LEU A 11 8.20 21.74 -9.83
CA LEU A 11 9.40 21.50 -10.60
C LEU A 11 9.12 20.59 -11.79
N LEU A 12 8.32 19.52 -11.60
CA LEU A 12 7.91 18.63 -12.69
C LEU A 12 7.14 19.39 -13.78
N ARG A 13 6.20 20.27 -13.40
CA ARG A 13 5.48 21.14 -14.34
C ARG A 13 6.42 22.08 -15.10
N LEU A 14 7.39 22.67 -14.43
CA LEU A 14 8.41 23.49 -15.08
C LEU A 14 9.25 22.68 -16.08
N ARG A 15 9.70 21.46 -15.70
CA ARG A 15 10.48 20.60 -16.59
C ARG A 15 9.68 20.14 -17.80
N ASN A 16 8.40 19.82 -17.64
CA ASN A 16 7.47 19.55 -18.74
C ASN A 16 7.36 20.72 -19.70
N HIS A 17 7.24 21.94 -19.17
CA HIS A 17 7.19 23.14 -19.99
C HIS A 17 8.50 23.36 -20.77
N LEU A 18 9.66 23.21 -20.12
CA LEU A 18 10.96 23.34 -20.78
C LEU A 18 11.19 22.28 -21.86
N GLU A 19 10.77 21.03 -21.64
CA GLU A 19 10.82 19.98 -22.66
C GLU A 19 9.96 20.38 -23.87
N ARG A 20 8.72 20.86 -23.64
CA ARG A 20 7.84 21.34 -24.71
C ARG A 20 8.47 22.49 -25.49
N LEU A 21 9.07 23.47 -24.81
CA LEU A 21 9.80 24.56 -25.49
C LEU A 21 10.96 24.02 -26.32
N GLY A 22 11.70 23.02 -25.83
CA GLY A 22 12.78 22.38 -26.59
C GLY A 22 12.31 21.65 -27.84
N ARG A 23 11.11 21.06 -27.81
CA ARG A 23 10.50 20.46 -29.01
C ARG A 23 10.12 21.50 -30.05
N ILE A 24 9.56 22.63 -29.61
CA ILE A 24 9.21 23.74 -30.51
C ILE A 24 10.48 24.32 -31.14
N GLU A 25 11.52 24.54 -30.34
CA GLU A 25 12.84 25.01 -30.78
C GLU A 25 13.44 24.08 -31.84
N LEU A 26 13.46 22.76 -31.58
CA LEU A 26 13.94 21.78 -32.56
C LEU A 26 13.16 21.83 -33.87
N LEU A 27 11.82 21.87 -33.81
CA LEU A 27 10.97 21.93 -35.00
C LEU A 27 11.21 23.22 -35.81
N GLN A 28 11.47 24.34 -35.14
CA GLN A 28 11.80 25.60 -35.81
C GLN A 28 13.14 25.50 -36.55
N GLU A 29 14.17 24.93 -35.91
CA GLU A 29 15.48 24.78 -36.55
C GLU A 29 15.46 23.74 -37.68
N GLU A 30 14.67 22.67 -37.55
CA GLU A 30 14.43 21.69 -38.62
C GLU A 30 13.66 22.30 -39.79
N GLY A 31 12.67 23.18 -39.52
CA GLY A 31 11.97 23.94 -40.55
C GLY A 31 12.90 24.87 -41.34
N ARG A 32 13.77 25.62 -40.65
CA ARG A 32 14.79 26.45 -41.31
C ARG A 32 15.79 25.60 -42.11
N LEU A 33 16.18 24.44 -41.61
CA LEU A 33 17.06 23.54 -42.34
C LEU A 33 16.41 23.08 -43.65
N ALA A 34 15.11 22.74 -43.63
CA ALA A 34 14.37 22.39 -44.84
C ALA A 34 14.37 23.54 -45.86
N GLU A 35 14.13 24.78 -45.42
CA GLU A 35 14.20 25.96 -46.31
C GLU A 35 15.57 26.11 -46.99
N TRP A 36 16.67 25.85 -46.27
CA TRP A 36 18.01 25.89 -46.83
C TRP A 36 18.30 24.74 -47.80
N VAL A 37 17.77 23.54 -47.52
CA VAL A 37 17.89 22.38 -48.43
C VAL A 37 17.15 22.68 -49.75
N ASP A 38 15.91 23.16 -49.67
CA ASP A 38 15.12 23.52 -50.84
C ASP A 38 15.80 24.64 -51.65
N GLY A 39 16.33 25.66 -50.96
CA GLY A 39 17.08 26.75 -51.60
C GLY A 39 18.36 26.28 -52.28
N LYS A 40 19.07 25.31 -51.69
CA LYS A 40 20.24 24.67 -52.31
C LYS A 40 19.86 23.90 -53.56
N GLU A 41 18.81 23.06 -53.50
CA GLU A 41 18.34 22.28 -54.64
C GLU A 41 17.92 23.19 -55.81
N PHE A 42 17.23 24.29 -55.50
CA PHE A 42 16.88 25.31 -56.49
C PHE A 42 18.12 25.90 -57.18
N LEU A 43 19.14 26.30 -56.41
CA LEU A 43 20.38 26.85 -56.97
C LEU A 43 21.19 25.81 -57.77
N GLU A 44 21.18 24.55 -57.36
CA GLU A 44 21.84 23.46 -58.10
C GLU A 44 21.16 23.22 -59.45
N GLN A 45 19.82 23.27 -59.48
CA GLN A 45 19.06 23.21 -60.73
C GLN A 45 19.35 24.42 -61.63
N GLU A 46 19.31 25.64 -61.10
CA GLU A 46 19.59 26.87 -61.85
C GLU A 46 21.02 26.87 -62.42
N LEU A 47 21.99 26.38 -61.64
CA LEU A 47 23.38 26.23 -62.09
C LEU A 47 23.49 25.21 -63.22
N SER A 48 22.80 24.07 -63.11
CA SER A 48 22.72 23.04 -64.15
C SER A 48 22.14 23.62 -65.44
N ASP A 49 20.99 24.29 -65.37
CA ASP A 49 20.31 24.89 -66.51
C ASP A 49 21.17 25.99 -67.16
N THR A 50 21.83 26.82 -66.35
CA THR A 50 22.77 27.83 -66.83
C THR A 50 23.98 27.19 -67.52
N SER A 51 24.54 26.13 -66.95
CA SER A 51 25.69 25.41 -67.53
C SER A 51 25.35 24.77 -68.88
N GLN A 52 24.15 24.18 -69.00
CA GLN A 52 23.65 23.65 -70.28
C GLN A 52 23.44 24.78 -71.29
N SER A 53 22.97 25.94 -70.83
CA SER A 53 22.80 27.11 -71.67
C SER A 53 24.11 27.72 -72.15
N LEU A 54 25.23 27.50 -71.44
CA LEU A 54 26.59 27.94 -71.79
C LEU A 54 27.22 27.07 -72.89
N ALA A 55 26.73 25.84 -73.10
CA ALA A 55 27.18 25.01 -74.19
C ALA A 55 26.61 25.53 -75.54
N PRO A 56 27.46 25.88 -76.53
CA PRO A 56 26.97 26.40 -77.80
C PRO A 56 26.19 25.30 -78.53
N LYS A 57 24.92 25.58 -78.85
CA LYS A 57 24.15 24.73 -79.78
C LYS A 57 24.90 24.68 -81.11
N ARG A 58 25.01 23.49 -81.70
CA ARG A 58 25.73 23.27 -82.96
C ARG A 58 25.25 24.25 -84.03
N GLY A 59 26.14 25.14 -84.50
CA GLY A 59 25.84 26.16 -85.52
C GLY A 59 25.34 27.52 -84.99
N ALA A 60 25.16 27.70 -83.68
CA ALA A 60 24.80 28.99 -83.11
C ALA A 60 26.02 29.93 -83.03
N ARG A 61 25.88 31.17 -83.51
CA ARG A 61 26.86 32.25 -83.30
C ARG A 61 26.37 33.15 -82.19
N TRP A 62 27.13 33.24 -81.11
CA TRP A 62 26.78 34.10 -79.98
C TRP A 62 27.46 35.46 -80.14
N LYS A 63 26.80 36.52 -79.68
CA LYS A 63 27.49 37.81 -79.49
C LYS A 63 28.36 37.67 -78.25
N GLY A 64 29.64 38.06 -78.32
CA GLY A 64 30.57 37.91 -77.19
C GLY A 64 30.08 38.54 -75.88
N ARG A 65 29.29 39.62 -75.96
CA ARG A 65 28.63 40.23 -74.80
C ARG A 65 27.62 39.31 -74.11
N GLU A 66 26.75 38.64 -74.87
CA GLU A 66 25.73 37.72 -74.33
C GLU A 66 26.40 36.52 -73.65
N GLN A 67 27.54 36.06 -74.18
CA GLN A 67 28.34 35.02 -73.55
C GLN A 67 28.95 35.49 -72.22
N GLY A 68 29.54 36.68 -72.18
CA GLY A 68 30.11 37.25 -70.95
C GLY A 68 29.05 37.43 -69.86
N GLU A 69 27.86 37.92 -70.20
CA GLU A 69 26.75 38.08 -69.25
C GLU A 69 26.31 36.73 -68.65
N ARG A 70 26.27 35.65 -69.45
CA ARG A 70 25.96 34.29 -68.96
C ARG A 70 27.04 33.71 -68.07
N VAL A 71 28.32 33.93 -68.40
CA VAL A 71 29.44 33.47 -67.56
C VAL A 71 29.40 34.15 -66.20
N HIS A 72 29.20 35.47 -66.15
CA HIS A 72 29.07 36.18 -64.87
C HIS A 72 27.84 35.77 -64.06
N TYR A 73 26.74 35.43 -64.72
CA TYR A 73 25.57 34.87 -64.05
C TYR A 73 25.88 33.51 -63.44
N TYR A 74 26.54 32.61 -64.19
CA TYR A 74 26.99 31.31 -63.70
C TYR A 74 27.89 31.44 -62.46
N GLU A 75 28.93 32.27 -62.53
CA GLU A 75 29.86 32.52 -61.41
C GLU A 75 29.11 33.04 -60.17
N ARG A 76 28.09 33.89 -60.37
CA ARG A 76 27.26 34.40 -59.28
C ARG A 76 26.43 33.28 -58.64
N VAL A 77 25.77 32.44 -59.44
CA VAL A 77 24.96 31.31 -58.92
C VAL A 77 25.86 30.32 -58.19
N GLU A 78 27.05 30.03 -58.71
CA GLU A 78 28.04 29.16 -58.07
C GLU A 78 28.52 29.73 -56.72
N SER A 79 28.78 31.04 -56.65
CA SER A 79 29.14 31.73 -55.40
C SER A 79 28.00 31.67 -54.37
N LEU A 80 26.74 31.90 -54.81
CA LEU A 80 25.56 31.79 -53.95
C LEU A 80 25.35 30.36 -53.44
N LEU A 81 25.55 29.35 -54.30
CA LEU A 81 25.46 27.95 -53.92
C LEU A 81 26.52 27.59 -52.87
N THR A 82 27.74 28.10 -53.04
CA THR A 82 28.83 27.89 -52.06
C THR A 82 28.50 28.52 -50.70
N ALA A 83 27.98 29.76 -50.69
CA ALA A 83 27.54 30.42 -49.46
C ALA A 83 26.37 29.67 -48.80
N THR A 84 25.41 29.18 -49.60
CA THR A 84 24.25 28.40 -49.13
C THR A 84 24.70 27.10 -48.47
N ARG A 85 25.69 26.40 -49.04
CA ARG A 85 26.26 25.18 -48.43
C ARG A 85 26.91 25.45 -47.06
N GLN A 86 27.60 26.57 -46.90
CA GLN A 86 28.19 26.97 -45.61
C GLN A 86 27.13 27.30 -44.56
N GLU A 87 26.03 27.96 -44.96
CA GLU A 87 24.95 28.26 -44.01
C GLU A 87 24.14 27.01 -43.66
N LEU A 88 23.98 26.08 -44.61
CA LEU A 88 23.37 24.78 -44.36
C LEU A 88 24.16 23.98 -43.30
N GLU A 89 25.49 23.93 -43.39
CA GLU A 89 26.33 23.28 -42.38
C GLU A 89 26.16 23.90 -40.98
N LYS A 90 26.13 25.23 -40.88
CA LYS A 90 25.84 25.92 -39.61
C LYS A 90 24.44 25.62 -39.09
N GLN A 91 23.47 25.50 -39.99
CA GLN A 91 22.09 25.18 -39.61
C GLN A 91 21.96 23.74 -39.12
N GLU A 92 22.66 22.79 -39.74
CA GLU A 92 22.77 21.40 -39.26
C GLU A 92 23.37 21.34 -37.85
N GLU A 93 24.40 22.15 -37.58
CA GLU A 93 24.98 22.27 -36.23
C GLU A 93 23.94 22.78 -35.22
N LYS A 94 23.19 23.84 -35.54
CA LYS A 94 22.10 24.36 -34.67
C LYS A 94 21.02 23.31 -34.41
N VAL A 95 20.64 22.51 -35.40
CA VAL A 95 19.68 21.40 -35.22
C VAL A 95 20.27 20.34 -34.29
N SER A 96 21.54 19.97 -34.48
CA SER A 96 22.26 19.02 -33.62
C SER A 96 22.31 19.49 -32.16
N GLU A 97 22.65 20.76 -31.94
CA GLU A 97 22.65 21.36 -30.60
C GLU A 97 21.25 21.40 -29.98
N SER A 98 20.23 21.81 -30.73
CA SER A 98 18.85 21.85 -30.26
C SER A 98 18.35 20.46 -29.85
N ARG A 99 18.74 19.43 -30.62
CA ARG A 99 18.47 18.02 -30.30
C ARG A 99 19.17 17.60 -29.01
N LYS A 100 20.45 17.95 -28.82
CA LYS A 100 21.18 17.68 -27.56
C LYS A 100 20.49 18.35 -26.36
N ARG A 101 20.12 19.63 -26.48
CA ARG A 101 19.39 20.38 -25.44
C ARG A 101 18.05 19.70 -25.10
N LEU A 102 17.30 19.23 -26.10
CA LEU A 102 16.05 18.51 -25.88
C LEU A 102 16.26 17.19 -25.12
N VAL A 103 17.28 16.42 -25.48
CA VAL A 103 17.63 15.15 -24.80
C VAL A 103 17.95 15.41 -23.33
N GLU A 104 18.75 16.44 -23.02
CA GLU A 104 19.06 16.81 -21.64
C GLU A 104 17.81 17.25 -20.86
N ARG A 105 16.95 18.07 -21.47
CA ARG A 105 15.67 18.49 -20.86
C ARG A 105 14.77 17.27 -20.58
N SER A 106 14.70 16.32 -21.51
CA SER A 106 13.93 15.08 -21.34
C SER A 106 14.51 14.19 -20.23
N ARG A 107 15.85 14.03 -20.16
CA ARG A 107 16.52 13.30 -19.09
C ARG A 107 16.21 13.90 -17.72
N ASN A 108 16.33 15.23 -17.60
CA ASN A 108 16.05 15.95 -16.34
C ASN A 108 14.60 15.79 -15.89
N LYS A 109 13.65 15.79 -16.82
CA LYS A 109 12.24 15.50 -16.52
C LYS A 109 12.07 14.06 -16.00
N ARG A 110 12.61 13.06 -16.71
CA ARG A 110 12.51 11.64 -16.33
C ARG A 110 13.05 11.37 -14.93
N THR A 111 14.13 12.07 -14.53
CA THR A 111 14.64 11.97 -13.15
C THR A 111 13.60 12.40 -12.11
N VAL A 112 12.87 13.48 -12.34
CA VAL A 112 11.83 13.95 -11.41
C VAL A 112 10.60 13.03 -11.44
N GLU A 113 10.23 12.49 -12.60
CA GLU A 113 9.15 11.50 -12.72
C GLU A 113 9.48 10.22 -11.95
N ALA A 114 10.71 9.72 -12.05
CA ALA A 114 11.15 8.54 -11.29
C ALA A 114 11.12 8.79 -9.77
N LEU A 115 11.44 10.02 -9.33
CA LEU A 115 11.31 10.40 -7.91
C LEU A 115 9.84 10.44 -7.48
N LYS A 116 8.94 10.95 -8.33
CA LYS A 116 7.50 10.95 -8.06
C LYS A 116 6.95 9.55 -7.92
N GLU A 117 7.31 8.65 -8.84
CA GLU A 117 6.87 7.25 -8.82
C GLU A 117 7.30 6.55 -7.54
N ARG A 118 8.57 6.68 -7.14
CA ARG A 118 9.08 6.10 -5.88
C ARG A 118 8.34 6.63 -4.65
N GLN A 119 8.08 7.93 -4.59
CA GLN A 119 7.35 8.53 -3.48
C GLN A 119 5.89 8.09 -3.46
N TRP A 120 5.26 7.95 -4.63
CA TRP A 120 3.90 7.44 -4.75
C TRP A 120 3.80 5.99 -4.27
N GLU A 121 4.76 5.15 -4.65
CA GLU A 121 4.80 3.75 -4.25
C GLU A 121 4.99 3.60 -2.73
N THR A 122 5.85 4.43 -2.13
CA THR A 122 6.03 4.48 -0.67
C THR A 122 4.75 4.94 0.04
N TRP A 123 4.16 6.04 -0.43
CA TRP A 123 2.90 6.55 0.13
C TRP A 123 1.77 5.52 0.04
N ARG A 124 1.69 4.78 -1.07
CA ARG A 124 0.71 3.72 -1.25
C ARG A 124 0.90 2.58 -0.25
N GLN A 125 2.14 2.11 -0.05
CA GLN A 125 2.44 1.06 0.92
C GLN A 125 2.12 1.51 2.35
N GLU A 126 2.37 2.78 2.69
CA GLU A 126 2.01 3.35 4.00
C GLU A 126 0.50 3.42 4.17
N ALA A 127 -0.24 3.89 3.16
CA ALA A 127 -1.70 3.93 3.19
C ALA A 127 -2.31 2.52 3.35
N GLU A 128 -1.82 1.53 2.61
CA GLU A 128 -2.25 0.13 2.74
C GLU A 128 -1.98 -0.42 4.15
N ARG A 129 -0.86 -0.04 4.79
CA ARG A 129 -0.56 -0.41 6.18
C ARG A 129 -1.46 0.27 7.19
N GLU A 130 -1.76 1.55 7.01
CA GLU A 130 -2.70 2.29 7.85
C GLU A 130 -4.11 1.68 7.77
N GLU A 131 -4.58 1.35 6.56
CA GLU A 131 -5.87 0.69 6.36
C GLU A 131 -5.93 -0.69 7.05
N LEU A 132 -4.89 -1.51 6.91
CA LEU A 132 -4.82 -2.81 7.58
C LEU A 132 -4.83 -2.66 9.11
N ALA A 133 -4.11 -1.68 9.64
CA ALA A 133 -4.10 -1.38 11.07
C ALA A 133 -5.49 -0.94 11.56
N GLU A 134 -6.18 -0.07 10.81
CA GLU A 134 -7.56 0.33 11.12
C GLU A 134 -8.52 -0.88 11.12
N LEU A 135 -8.40 -1.79 10.15
CA LEU A 135 -9.22 -3.01 10.08
C LEU A 135 -8.95 -3.96 11.24
N ASP A 136 -7.68 -4.13 11.63
CA ASP A 136 -7.29 -4.95 12.76
C ASP A 136 -7.81 -4.36 14.08
N GLU A 137 -7.74 -3.05 14.27
CA GLU A 137 -8.33 -2.37 15.43
C GLU A 137 -9.84 -2.57 15.50
N ILE A 138 -10.56 -2.43 14.38
CA ILE A 138 -12.01 -2.71 14.31
C ILE A 138 -12.28 -4.19 14.66
N GLY A 139 -11.45 -5.10 14.14
CA GLY A 139 -11.53 -6.53 14.42
C GLY A 139 -11.33 -6.86 15.90
N GLN A 140 -10.34 -6.24 16.54
CA GLN A 140 -10.05 -6.40 17.98
C GLN A 140 -11.18 -5.85 18.83
N ARG A 141 -11.65 -4.62 18.59
CA ARG A 141 -12.80 -4.03 19.31
C ARG A 141 -14.05 -4.90 19.21
N LYS A 142 -14.30 -5.48 18.03
CA LYS A 142 -15.45 -6.39 17.82
C LYS A 142 -15.29 -7.69 18.63
N ARG A 143 -14.08 -8.23 18.75
CA ARG A 143 -13.82 -9.42 19.60
C ARG A 143 -13.96 -9.08 21.09
N GLU A 144 -13.47 -7.93 21.53
CA GLU A 144 -13.63 -7.46 22.91
C GLU A 144 -15.12 -7.35 23.28
N TRP A 145 -15.93 -6.71 22.42
CA TRP A 145 -17.38 -6.63 22.63
C TRP A 145 -18.08 -8.00 22.61
N GLY A 146 -17.60 -8.94 21.80
CA GLY A 146 -18.09 -10.32 21.79
C GLY A 146 -17.74 -11.09 23.07
N SER A 147 -16.50 -10.91 23.55
CA SER A 147 -15.98 -11.48 24.80
C SER A 147 -16.74 -10.97 26.03
N GLU A 148 -16.96 -9.65 26.12
CA GLU A 148 -17.72 -9.07 27.23
C GLU A 148 -19.16 -9.56 27.25
N ARG A 149 -19.85 -9.62 26.09
CA ARG A 149 -21.20 -10.19 26.02
C ARG A 149 -21.23 -11.67 26.39
N GLY A 150 -20.25 -12.46 25.95
CA GLY A 150 -20.13 -13.87 26.33
C GLY A 150 -19.96 -14.03 27.83
N SER A 151 -19.09 -13.23 28.45
CA SER A 151 -18.87 -13.21 29.90
C SER A 151 -20.14 -12.82 30.67
N VAL A 152 -20.85 -11.78 30.25
CA VAL A 152 -22.12 -11.35 30.87
C VAL A 152 -23.19 -12.45 30.74
N MET A 153 -23.26 -13.13 29.60
CA MET A 153 -24.24 -14.20 29.41
C MET A 153 -23.92 -15.43 30.27
N VAL A 154 -22.65 -15.81 30.38
CA VAL A 154 -22.20 -16.92 31.24
C VAL A 154 -22.43 -16.59 32.72
N THR A 155 -22.10 -15.38 33.17
CA THR A 155 -22.35 -14.94 34.54
C THR A 155 -23.84 -14.89 34.86
N ALA A 156 -24.69 -14.41 33.94
CA ALA A 156 -26.14 -14.44 34.10
C ALA A 156 -26.69 -15.88 34.20
N LEU A 157 -26.22 -16.80 33.35
CA LEU A 157 -26.60 -18.22 33.42
C LEU A 157 -26.19 -18.87 34.74
N LEU A 158 -24.96 -18.60 35.23
CA LEU A 158 -24.51 -19.09 36.53
C LEU A 158 -25.37 -18.56 37.67
N LEU A 159 -25.79 -17.29 37.62
CA LEU A 159 -26.63 -16.66 38.63
C LEU A 159 -28.05 -17.26 38.65
N ILE A 160 -28.63 -17.53 37.48
CA ILE A 160 -29.91 -18.24 37.38
C ILE A 160 -29.78 -19.66 37.97
N LEU A 161 -28.67 -20.34 37.70
CA LEU A 161 -28.42 -21.71 38.15
C LEU A 161 -28.22 -21.77 39.68
N THR A 162 -27.53 -20.80 40.28
CA THR A 162 -27.38 -20.71 41.75
C THR A 162 -28.70 -20.40 42.44
N ILE A 163 -29.53 -19.50 41.89
CA ILE A 163 -30.88 -19.24 42.39
C ILE A 163 -31.75 -20.50 42.29
N GLY A 164 -31.69 -21.21 41.17
CA GLY A 164 -32.44 -22.46 40.97
C GLY A 164 -32.05 -23.57 41.95
N LEU A 165 -30.74 -23.76 42.19
CA LEU A 165 -30.25 -24.69 43.20
C LEU A 165 -30.64 -24.27 44.62
N GLY A 166 -30.55 -22.97 44.93
CA GLY A 166 -31.01 -22.42 46.20
C GLY A 166 -32.50 -22.67 46.44
N TYR A 167 -33.33 -22.49 45.41
CA TYR A 167 -34.76 -22.79 45.46
C TYR A 167 -35.04 -24.29 45.66
N LEU A 168 -34.31 -25.17 44.95
CA LEU A 168 -34.43 -26.62 45.13
C LEU A 168 -34.11 -27.02 46.58
N CYS A 169 -32.96 -26.58 47.11
CA CYS A 169 -32.55 -26.82 48.50
C CYS A 169 -33.55 -26.23 49.51
N PHE A 170 -34.07 -25.04 49.25
CA PHE A 170 -35.09 -24.44 50.11
C PHE A 170 -36.41 -25.22 50.05
N SER A 171 -36.81 -25.71 48.88
CA SER A 171 -38.02 -26.50 48.72
C SER A 171 -37.92 -27.87 49.40
N THR A 172 -36.76 -28.54 49.30
CA THR A 172 -36.52 -29.82 49.98
C THR A 172 -36.46 -29.62 51.48
N TRP A 173 -35.81 -28.55 51.96
CA TRP A 173 -35.81 -28.19 53.38
C TRP A 173 -37.22 -27.86 53.89
N ASN A 174 -37.99 -27.04 53.17
CA ASN A 174 -39.36 -26.69 53.53
C ASN A 174 -40.29 -27.92 53.48
N SER A 175 -40.11 -28.81 52.50
CA SER A 175 -40.82 -30.09 52.42
C SER A 175 -40.50 -30.97 53.62
N TRP A 176 -39.23 -31.05 54.01
CA TRP A 176 -38.77 -31.76 55.20
C TRP A 176 -39.37 -31.18 56.48
N ILE A 177 -39.41 -29.85 56.62
CA ILE A 177 -40.08 -29.18 57.76
C ILE A 177 -41.57 -29.54 57.79
N ARG A 178 -42.25 -29.48 56.64
CA ARG A 178 -43.69 -29.79 56.53
C ARG A 178 -44.01 -31.26 56.76
N SER A 179 -43.13 -32.18 56.40
CA SER A 179 -43.31 -33.61 56.66
C SER A 179 -43.10 -33.99 58.12
N GLY A 180 -42.64 -33.06 58.98
CA GLY A 180 -42.48 -33.30 60.41
C GLY A 180 -41.35 -34.27 60.77
N ASP A 181 -40.52 -34.66 59.80
CA ASP A 181 -39.44 -35.65 59.96
C ASP A 181 -38.11 -35.03 60.42
N VAL A 182 -38.04 -33.70 60.56
CA VAL A 182 -36.80 -33.01 60.95
C VAL A 182 -36.64 -32.98 62.47
N GLY A 183 -35.84 -33.92 62.98
CA GLY A 183 -35.18 -33.79 64.28
C GLY A 183 -34.96 -35.10 65.03
N GLN A 184 -35.74 -36.14 64.76
CA GLN A 184 -35.67 -37.37 65.55
C GLN A 184 -34.35 -38.15 65.39
N PRO A 185 -33.81 -38.43 64.18
CA PRO A 185 -32.65 -39.31 64.07
C PRO A 185 -31.32 -38.62 64.45
N ILE A 186 -31.14 -37.34 64.09
CA ILE A 186 -29.89 -36.61 64.38
C ILE A 186 -29.78 -36.23 65.86
N LEU A 187 -30.91 -35.94 66.52
CA LEU A 187 -30.90 -35.66 67.96
C LEU A 187 -30.88 -36.93 68.82
N ARG A 188 -31.39 -38.09 68.35
CA ARG A 188 -31.34 -39.36 69.13
C ARG A 188 -30.00 -40.08 69.08
N ALA A 189 -29.25 -39.96 67.97
CA ALA A 189 -27.98 -40.67 67.77
C ALA A 189 -26.95 -40.53 68.92
N PRO A 190 -26.73 -39.35 69.55
CA PRO A 190 -25.81 -39.25 70.69
C PRO A 190 -26.38 -39.84 71.99
N PHE A 191 -27.70 -39.82 72.19
CA PHE A 191 -28.32 -40.36 73.41
C PHE A 191 -28.45 -41.88 73.41
N ASP A 192 -28.70 -42.50 72.26
CA ASP A 192 -28.77 -43.96 72.15
C ASP A 192 -27.39 -44.61 72.39
N ARG A 193 -26.30 -43.95 71.95
CA ARG A 193 -24.92 -44.38 72.26
C ARG A 193 -24.59 -44.27 73.74
N LEU A 194 -25.04 -43.21 74.41
CA LEU A 194 -24.86 -43.06 75.86
C LEU A 194 -25.67 -44.09 76.67
N ALA A 195 -26.87 -44.45 76.20
CA ALA A 195 -27.68 -45.48 76.83
C ALA A 195 -27.04 -46.88 76.70
N GLN A 196 -26.52 -47.23 75.52
CA GLN A 196 -25.84 -48.51 75.30
C GLN A 196 -24.58 -48.66 76.17
N ASN A 197 -23.72 -47.63 76.22
CA ASN A 197 -22.50 -47.68 77.02
C ASN A 197 -22.78 -47.85 78.54
N ARG A 198 -23.86 -47.26 79.04
CA ARG A 198 -24.25 -47.39 80.47
C ARG A 198 -24.71 -48.80 80.81
N VAL A 199 -25.40 -49.47 79.87
CA VAL A 199 -25.86 -50.86 80.04
C VAL A 199 -24.66 -51.82 80.01
N GLU A 200 -23.67 -51.58 79.14
CA GLU A 200 -22.45 -52.39 79.10
C GLU A 200 -21.60 -52.27 80.37
N GLU A 201 -21.44 -51.06 80.93
CA GLU A 201 -20.76 -50.86 82.22
C GLU A 201 -21.47 -51.58 83.39
N GLN A 202 -22.80 -51.56 83.41
CA GLN A 202 -23.59 -52.27 84.43
C GLN A 202 -23.49 -53.80 84.29
N LEU A 203 -23.40 -54.32 83.07
CA LEU A 203 -23.19 -55.75 82.81
C LEU A 203 -21.78 -56.21 83.23
N LEU A 204 -20.75 -55.42 82.95
CA LEU A 204 -19.38 -55.72 83.33
C LEU A 204 -19.18 -55.71 84.85
N THR A 205 -19.78 -54.75 85.55
CA THR A 205 -19.76 -54.70 87.01
C THR A 205 -20.50 -55.88 87.64
N PHE A 206 -21.67 -56.27 87.09
CA PHE A 206 -22.39 -57.46 87.55
C PHE A 206 -21.61 -58.77 87.31
N GLN A 207 -20.98 -58.93 86.14
CA GLN A 207 -20.16 -60.10 85.84
C GLN A 207 -18.91 -60.20 86.73
N ASN A 208 -18.26 -59.06 87.04
CA ASN A 208 -17.16 -59.03 87.99
C ASN A 208 -17.61 -59.36 89.41
N ASP A 209 -18.76 -58.85 89.85
CA ASP A 209 -19.30 -59.17 91.18
C ASP A 209 -19.65 -60.67 91.31
N GLN A 210 -20.17 -61.29 90.24
CA GLN A 210 -20.39 -62.74 90.15
C GLN A 210 -19.07 -63.54 90.22
N ARG A 211 -18.00 -63.08 89.56
CA ARG A 211 -16.67 -63.73 89.63
C ARG A 211 -16.08 -63.65 91.04
N VAL A 212 -16.17 -62.50 91.69
CA VAL A 212 -15.69 -62.32 93.07
C VAL A 212 -16.47 -63.20 94.05
N ARG A 213 -17.79 -63.34 93.87
CA ARG A 213 -18.61 -64.26 94.68
C ARG A 213 -18.24 -65.74 94.46
N ARG A 214 -17.94 -66.16 93.23
CA ARG A 214 -17.46 -67.53 92.97
C ARG A 214 -16.10 -67.81 93.60
N GLN A 215 -15.16 -66.86 93.51
CA GLN A 215 -13.84 -67.01 94.16
C GLN A 215 -13.91 -67.04 95.70
N LYS A 216 -14.92 -66.40 96.31
CA LYS A 216 -15.16 -66.48 97.77
C LYS A 216 -15.81 -67.79 98.23
N LEU A 217 -16.42 -68.57 97.33
CA LEU A 217 -17.00 -69.88 97.64
C LEU A 217 -16.00 -71.03 97.47
N GLU A 218 -14.86 -70.78 96.81
CA GLU A 218 -13.79 -71.76 96.56
C GLU A 218 -12.59 -71.63 97.53
N ARG A 219 -12.68 -70.76 98.54
CA ARG A 219 -11.70 -70.61 99.63
C ARG A 219 -12.35 -70.89 100.97
#